data_AF-A0A2A4MSH5-F1
#
_entry.id   AF-A0A2A4MSH5-F1
#
_cell.length_a   1.000
_cell.length_b   1.000
_cell.length_c   1.000
_cell.angle_alpha   90.00
_cell.angle_beta   90.00
_cell.angle_gamma   90.00
#
_symmetry.space_group_name_H-M   'P 1'
#
loop_
_entity.id
_entity.type
_entity.pdbx_description
1 polymer ?
#
loop_
_entity_poly.entity_id
_entity_poly.type
_entity_poly.pdbx_seq_one_letter_code
_entity_poly.pdbx_strand_id
1 'polypeptide(L)'
;MNRRTPQPQRRSSRRDHSSASKPLSERSRRAPAGGLRMRLRLYFLRHAQAFVDSLGRLRKAPLASTMTVMVIGIALALPTGLYLVVKNLRGFDDQWQSATQLSVFLQKALPAPRLSKLLDELKQDNEITHFEYRDPAAVLIEFSQLADLGDSLEVLDDNPLPGIIIVQSAATDSDAMAKLVDRLEAKAEIDFVQLDRRWLERLYAIVDIGKRSIIVLACLLGLAVVLVAGNTIRLSIEGRRAEIKIIKLIGGTDGFIRRPFLYSGLWYGLFGGVFALILINIALFAIRGPVKALARLYDDGFGLLAVDFSTTGIVILGAILLGWGGSWLAVSRHLRDIQPT
;
A
#
# COMPACT_ATOMS: atom_id res chain seq x y z
N MET A 1 -109.88 -3.20 -1.76
CA MET A 1 -109.96 -4.31 -0.77
C MET A 1 -109.49 -5.60 -1.46
N ASN A 2 -108.46 -6.25 -0.90
CA ASN A 2 -108.02 -7.65 -1.05
C ASN A 2 -107.58 -8.29 -2.39
N ARG A 3 -106.24 -8.48 -2.48
CA ARG A 3 -105.44 -9.71 -2.70
C ARG A 3 -106.04 -10.88 -3.51
N ARG A 4 -105.27 -11.36 -4.50
CA ARG A 4 -104.50 -12.65 -4.47
C ARG A 4 -103.92 -13.01 -5.86
N THR A 5 -102.61 -13.24 -5.91
CA THR A 5 -101.88 -14.07 -6.89
C THR A 5 -102.27 -15.55 -6.71
N PRO A 6 -102.10 -16.48 -7.70
CA PRO A 6 -100.76 -16.93 -8.14
C PRO A 6 -100.59 -17.39 -9.62
N GLN A 7 -99.31 -17.54 -9.99
CA GLN A 7 -98.72 -18.14 -11.20
C GLN A 7 -99.16 -19.61 -11.43
N PRO A 8 -99.07 -20.16 -12.67
CA PRO A 8 -97.82 -20.86 -13.05
C PRO A 8 -97.48 -20.77 -14.56
N GLN A 9 -96.22 -20.51 -14.90
CA GLN A 9 -95.71 -20.72 -16.27
C GLN A 9 -94.90 -22.01 -16.36
N ARG A 10 -95.38 -22.87 -17.26
CA ARG A 10 -94.77 -24.11 -17.74
C ARG A 10 -93.52 -23.82 -18.58
N ARG A 11 -92.46 -24.61 -18.43
CA ARG A 11 -92.00 -25.63 -19.41
C ARG A 11 -90.56 -26.05 -19.08
N SER A 12 -90.43 -27.26 -18.55
CA SER A 12 -89.19 -28.04 -18.56
C SER A 12 -89.22 -29.00 -19.75
N SER A 13 -88.20 -28.95 -20.61
CA SER A 13 -87.63 -30.10 -21.36
C SER A 13 -86.71 -29.61 -22.50
N ARG A 14 -85.40 -29.73 -22.31
CA ARG A 14 -84.51 -30.45 -23.24
C ARG A 14 -83.09 -30.52 -22.66
N ARG A 15 -82.58 -31.75 -22.63
CA ARG A 15 -81.19 -32.11 -22.37
C ARG A 15 -80.31 -31.84 -23.59
N ASP A 16 -79.01 -31.88 -23.31
CA ASP A 16 -77.84 -32.07 -24.17
C ASP A 16 -77.32 -30.85 -24.95
N HIS A 17 -76.17 -30.32 -24.50
CA HIS A 17 -74.89 -30.88 -24.96
C HIS A 17 -73.75 -30.49 -24.01
N SER A 18 -73.01 -31.52 -23.60
CA SER A 18 -71.64 -31.43 -23.10
C SER A 18 -70.77 -30.67 -24.10
N SER A 19 -70.32 -29.46 -23.74
CA SER A 19 -69.14 -28.85 -24.35
C SER A 19 -68.16 -28.52 -23.24
N ALA A 20 -67.14 -29.36 -23.13
CA ALA A 20 -65.97 -29.14 -22.31
C ALA A 20 -65.41 -27.73 -22.51
N SER A 21 -65.55 -26.88 -21.49
CA SER A 21 -64.86 -25.60 -21.42
C SER A 21 -63.37 -25.89 -21.21
N LYS A 22 -62.62 -25.88 -22.32
CA LYS A 22 -61.15 -25.88 -22.31
C LYS A 22 -60.69 -24.76 -21.36
N PRO A 23 -59.73 -25.02 -20.45
CA PRO A 23 -59.14 -23.95 -19.66
C PRO A 23 -58.46 -22.97 -20.63
N LEU A 24 -58.70 -21.68 -20.41
CA LEU A 24 -57.99 -20.60 -21.10
C LEU A 24 -56.50 -20.82 -20.89
N SER A 25 -55.86 -21.33 -21.94
CA SER A 25 -54.43 -21.52 -22.05
C SER A 25 -53.70 -20.30 -21.53
N GLU A 26 -52.77 -20.54 -20.61
CA GLU A 26 -51.71 -19.61 -20.22
C GLU A 26 -51.27 -18.81 -21.44
N ARG A 27 -51.65 -17.53 -21.46
CA ARG A 27 -51.04 -16.56 -22.35
C ARG A 27 -49.63 -16.35 -21.82
N SER A 28 -48.76 -17.30 -22.16
CA SER A 28 -47.32 -17.28 -21.92
C SER A 28 -46.85 -15.89 -22.33
N ARG A 29 -46.54 -15.05 -21.31
CA ARG A 29 -45.79 -13.82 -21.50
C ARG A 29 -44.43 -14.26 -22.01
N ARG A 30 -44.31 -14.45 -23.32
CA ARG A 30 -43.04 -14.63 -24.00
C ARG A 30 -42.19 -13.43 -23.61
N ALA A 31 -41.26 -13.65 -22.69
CA ALA A 31 -40.19 -12.70 -22.41
C ALA A 31 -39.55 -12.36 -23.77
N PRO A 32 -39.29 -11.08 -24.07
CA PRO A 32 -38.69 -10.74 -25.35
C PRO A 32 -37.37 -11.50 -25.47
N ALA A 33 -37.27 -12.28 -26.55
CA ALA A 33 -36.08 -13.01 -26.97
C ALA A 33 -34.99 -12.04 -27.47
N GLY A 34 -34.71 -10.98 -26.70
CA GLY A 34 -33.48 -10.22 -26.84
C GLY A 34 -32.35 -11.12 -26.35
N GLY A 35 -31.59 -11.66 -27.30
CA GLY A 35 -30.48 -12.56 -27.03
C GLY A 35 -29.50 -11.99 -26.00
N LEU A 36 -28.71 -12.87 -25.38
CA LEU A 36 -27.73 -12.53 -24.33
C LEU A 36 -26.97 -11.22 -24.62
N ARG A 37 -26.61 -10.97 -25.88
CA ARG A 37 -25.97 -9.73 -26.36
C ARG A 37 -26.76 -8.45 -26.08
N MET A 38 -28.09 -8.45 -26.28
CA MET A 38 -28.96 -7.30 -25.99
C MET A 38 -29.08 -7.05 -24.49
N ARG A 39 -29.20 -8.11 -23.68
CA ARG A 39 -29.22 -8.00 -22.21
C ARG A 39 -27.90 -7.47 -21.67
N LEU A 40 -26.78 -7.97 -22.19
CA LEU A 40 -25.44 -7.46 -21.89
C LEU A 40 -25.29 -6.00 -22.31
N ARG A 41 -25.68 -5.63 -23.53
CA ARG A 41 -25.61 -4.24 -24.02
C ARG A 41 -26.42 -3.29 -23.14
N LEU A 42 -27.65 -3.65 -22.79
CA LEU A 42 -28.49 -2.86 -21.88
C LEU A 42 -27.89 -2.75 -20.48
N TYR A 43 -27.29 -3.83 -19.98
CA TYR A 43 -26.57 -3.81 -18.72
C TYR A 43 -25.40 -2.82 -18.76
N PHE A 44 -24.54 -2.91 -19.78
CA PHE A 44 -23.41 -1.99 -19.97
C PHE A 44 -23.85 -0.54 -20.13
N LEU A 45 -24.90 -0.27 -20.93
CA LEU A 45 -25.44 1.08 -21.10
C LEU A 45 -25.91 1.69 -19.77
N ARG A 46 -26.58 0.91 -18.92
CA ARG A 46 -26.98 1.36 -17.57
C ARG A 46 -25.78 1.64 -16.66
N HIS A 47 -24.70 0.87 -16.80
CA HIS A 47 -23.46 1.13 -16.06
C HIS A 47 -22.74 2.37 -16.57
N ALA A 48 -22.65 2.56 -17.89
CA ALA A 48 -22.07 3.74 -18.50
C ALA A 48 -22.84 5.02 -18.12
N GLN A 49 -24.17 4.97 -18.15
CA GLN A 49 -25.01 6.09 -17.73
C GLN A 49 -24.77 6.43 -16.25
N ALA A 50 -24.77 5.42 -15.36
CA ALA A 50 -24.50 5.64 -13.94
C ALA A 50 -23.08 6.18 -13.65
N PHE A 51 -22.10 5.82 -14.49
CA PHE A 51 -20.72 6.29 -14.41
C PHE A 51 -20.56 7.75 -14.85
N VAL A 52 -21.23 8.15 -15.93
CA VAL A 52 -21.25 9.56 -16.37
C VAL A 52 -22.07 10.42 -15.41
N ASP A 53 -23.22 9.91 -14.96
CA ASP A 53 -24.07 10.59 -13.98
C ASP A 53 -23.34 10.84 -12.66
N SER A 54 -22.53 9.88 -12.20
CA SER A 54 -21.76 10.02 -10.96
C SER A 54 -20.68 11.10 -11.08
N LEU A 55 -20.03 11.23 -12.24
CA LEU A 55 -19.08 12.31 -12.51
C LEU A 55 -19.79 13.68 -12.54
N GLY A 56 -20.97 13.73 -13.16
CA GLY A 56 -21.83 14.92 -13.14
C GLY A 56 -22.22 15.35 -11.72
N ARG A 57 -22.36 14.42 -10.77
CA ARG A 57 -22.64 14.73 -9.35
C ARG A 57 -21.46 15.41 -8.68
N LEU A 58 -20.23 14.96 -8.92
CA LEU A 58 -19.03 15.62 -8.37
C LEU A 58 -18.94 17.07 -8.86
N ARG A 59 -19.22 17.31 -10.15
CA ARG A 59 -19.22 18.66 -10.72
C ARG A 59 -20.29 19.59 -10.15
N LYS A 60 -21.45 19.04 -9.75
CA LYS A 60 -22.56 19.83 -9.17
C LYS A 60 -22.28 20.28 -7.72
N ALA A 61 -21.38 19.60 -7.01
CA ALA A 61 -21.00 19.94 -5.64
C ALA A 61 -19.47 20.12 -5.52
N PRO A 62 -18.89 21.09 -6.26
CA PRO A 62 -17.44 21.15 -6.47
C PRO A 62 -16.68 21.31 -5.16
N LEU A 63 -17.12 22.20 -4.26
CA LEU A 63 -16.45 22.45 -2.99
C LEU A 63 -16.38 21.19 -2.10
N ALA A 64 -17.52 20.55 -1.89
CA ALA A 64 -17.61 19.33 -1.08
C ALA A 64 -16.76 18.20 -1.71
N SER A 65 -16.86 18.04 -3.03
CA SER A 65 -16.09 17.01 -3.74
C SER A 65 -14.59 17.26 -3.66
N THR A 66 -14.12 18.50 -3.81
CA THR A 66 -12.68 18.83 -3.68
C THR A 66 -12.17 18.61 -2.28
N MET A 67 -12.95 18.96 -1.24
CA MET A 67 -12.55 18.74 0.15
C MET A 67 -12.41 17.24 0.44
N THR A 68 -13.38 16.42 0.01
CA THR A 68 -13.30 14.96 0.16
C THR A 68 -12.08 14.39 -0.58
N VAL A 69 -11.80 14.83 -1.81
CA VAL A 69 -10.62 14.39 -2.58
C VAL A 69 -9.32 14.77 -1.86
N MET A 70 -9.20 15.99 -1.34
CA MET A 70 -8.01 16.44 -0.60
C MET A 70 -7.79 15.63 0.67
N VAL A 71 -8.84 15.40 1.46
CA VAL A 71 -8.74 14.61 2.71
C VAL A 71 -8.29 13.18 2.38
N ILE A 72 -8.89 12.54 1.37
CA ILE A 72 -8.49 11.20 0.93
C ILE A 72 -7.04 11.21 0.46
N GLY A 73 -6.65 12.18 -0.35
CA GLY A 73 -5.30 12.23 -0.89
C GLY A 73 -4.23 12.52 0.17
N ILE A 74 -4.49 13.40 1.15
CA ILE A 74 -3.58 13.62 2.29
C ILE A 74 -3.46 12.35 3.14
N ALA A 75 -4.58 11.70 3.44
CA ALA A 75 -4.62 10.47 4.22
C ALA A 75 -3.83 9.33 3.56
N LEU A 76 -3.79 9.27 2.22
CA LEU A 76 -3.01 8.28 1.48
C LEU A 76 -1.56 8.72 1.25
N ALA A 77 -1.29 10.01 1.10
CA ALA A 77 0.05 10.54 0.86
C ALA A 77 1.00 10.30 2.03
N LEU A 78 0.53 10.43 3.27
CA LEU A 78 1.34 10.24 4.47
C LEU A 78 1.94 8.82 4.59
N PRO A 79 1.13 7.73 4.64
CA PRO A 79 1.69 6.38 4.78
C PRO A 79 2.48 5.97 3.54
N THR A 80 2.09 6.44 2.35
CA THR A 80 2.84 6.17 1.10
C THR A 80 4.18 6.90 1.09
N GLY A 81 4.23 8.15 1.54
CA GLY A 81 5.47 8.92 1.66
C GLY A 81 6.44 8.27 2.65
N LEU A 82 5.94 7.86 3.81
CA LEU A 82 6.75 7.13 4.80
C LEU A 82 7.23 5.78 4.24
N TYR A 83 6.36 5.04 3.54
CA TYR A 83 6.73 3.82 2.84
C TYR A 83 7.84 4.05 1.82
N LEU A 84 7.76 5.13 1.03
CA LEU A 84 8.80 5.48 0.07
C LEU A 84 10.12 5.78 0.78
N VAL A 85 10.12 6.52 1.90
CA VAL A 85 11.34 6.77 2.67
C VAL A 85 11.98 5.46 3.12
N VAL A 86 11.21 4.57 3.76
CA VAL A 86 11.71 3.26 4.24
C VAL A 86 12.14 2.36 3.09
N LYS A 87 11.42 2.36 1.97
CA LYS A 87 11.79 1.62 0.76
C LYS A 87 13.10 2.13 0.17
N ASN A 88 13.28 3.45 0.11
CA ASN A 88 14.51 4.03 -0.42
C ASN A 88 15.69 3.70 0.50
N LEU A 89 15.55 3.80 1.83
CA LEU A 89 16.59 3.40 2.80
C LEU A 89 17.11 1.97 2.58
N ARG A 90 16.27 1.04 2.10
CA ARG A 90 16.70 -0.32 1.75
C ARG A 90 17.48 -0.41 0.44
N GLY A 91 17.22 0.49 -0.51
CA GLY A 91 18.07 0.59 -1.70
C GLY A 91 19.49 1.04 -1.35
N PHE A 92 19.67 1.83 -0.28
CA PHE A 92 21.01 2.10 0.29
C PHE A 92 21.59 0.84 0.95
N ASP A 93 20.73 0.04 1.60
CA ASP A 93 21.11 -1.21 2.25
C ASP A 93 21.60 -2.27 1.26
N ASP A 94 20.99 -2.48 0.08
CA ASP A 94 21.47 -3.50 -0.89
C ASP A 94 22.90 -3.21 -1.42
N GLN A 95 23.29 -1.93 -1.51
CA GLN A 95 24.65 -1.52 -1.89
C GLN A 95 25.66 -1.73 -0.75
N TRP A 96 25.22 -1.58 0.51
CA TRP A 96 26.03 -1.82 1.72
C TRP A 96 26.00 -3.28 2.19
N GLN A 97 24.95 -4.04 1.87
CA GLN A 97 24.80 -5.49 2.12
C GLN A 97 25.85 -6.31 1.36
N SER A 98 26.44 -5.74 0.31
CA SER A 98 27.57 -6.32 -0.42
C SER A 98 28.90 -6.20 0.34
N ALA A 99 28.93 -5.44 1.44
CA ALA A 99 30.08 -5.31 2.32
C ALA A 99 29.64 -5.63 3.76
N THR A 100 29.37 -6.91 4.04
CA THR A 100 29.43 -7.35 5.44
C THR A 100 30.88 -7.20 5.89
N GLN A 101 31.17 -6.07 6.52
CA GLN A 101 32.51 -5.71 6.98
C GLN A 101 32.80 -6.46 8.28
N LEU A 102 33.93 -7.16 8.28
CA LEU A 102 34.54 -7.76 9.45
C LEU A 102 35.74 -6.92 9.84
N SER A 103 35.78 -6.46 11.08
CA SER A 103 36.96 -5.83 11.64
C SER A 103 37.82 -6.92 12.28
N VAL A 104 38.89 -7.30 11.58
CA VAL A 104 39.85 -8.32 12.04
C VAL A 104 40.96 -7.63 12.80
N PHE A 105 41.04 -7.83 14.11
CA PHE A 105 42.08 -7.26 14.96
C PHE A 105 43.28 -8.20 14.98
N LEU A 106 44.46 -7.66 14.67
CA LEU A 106 45.70 -8.44 14.64
C LEU A 106 46.31 -8.56 16.03
N GLN A 107 47.18 -9.55 16.23
CA GLN A 107 48.02 -9.58 17.43
C GLN A 107 48.94 -8.36 17.50
N LYS A 108 49.18 -7.87 18.72
CA LYS A 108 50.12 -6.76 18.96
C LYS A 108 51.54 -7.14 18.51
N ALA A 109 52.21 -6.20 17.85
CA ALA A 109 53.58 -6.37 17.34
C ALA A 109 53.77 -7.54 16.35
N LEU A 110 52.79 -7.76 15.45
CA LEU A 110 52.91 -8.76 14.39
C LEU A 110 54.10 -8.42 13.44
N PRO A 111 55.09 -9.32 13.25
CA PRO A 111 56.21 -9.06 12.35
C PRO A 111 55.76 -8.85 10.90
N ALA A 112 56.34 -7.87 10.20
CA ALA A 112 56.08 -7.58 8.79
C ALA A 112 56.08 -8.81 7.84
N PRO A 113 57.00 -9.80 7.96
CA PRO A 113 56.95 -10.99 7.10
C PRO A 113 55.77 -11.91 7.38
N ARG A 114 55.21 -11.92 8.61
CA ARG A 114 53.97 -12.65 8.92
C ARG A 114 52.74 -11.90 8.45
N LEU A 115 52.72 -10.57 8.61
CA LEU A 115 51.65 -9.71 8.11
C LEU A 115 51.50 -9.83 6.58
N SER A 116 52.59 -9.73 5.83
CA SER A 116 52.56 -9.87 4.37
C SER A 116 52.03 -11.23 3.93
N LYS A 117 52.45 -12.32 4.59
CA LYS A 117 51.92 -13.67 4.33
C LYS A 117 50.42 -13.76 4.61
N LEU A 118 49.94 -13.20 5.71
CA LEU A 118 48.50 -13.17 6.04
C LEU A 118 47.71 -12.40 4.97
N LEU A 119 48.19 -11.23 4.54
CA LEU A 119 47.53 -10.44 3.50
C LEU A 119 47.48 -11.19 2.16
N ASP A 120 48.53 -11.93 1.80
CA ASP A 120 48.53 -12.73 0.57
C ASP A 120 47.60 -13.95 0.65
N GLU A 121 47.44 -14.56 1.84
CA GLU A 121 46.44 -15.60 2.07
C GLU A 121 45.00 -15.05 1.94
N LEU A 122 44.73 -13.86 2.50
CA LEU A 122 43.41 -13.23 2.40
C LEU A 122 43.06 -12.82 0.96
N LYS A 123 44.05 -12.44 0.13
CA LYS A 123 43.84 -12.19 -1.30
C LYS A 123 43.37 -13.42 -2.08
N GLN A 124 43.72 -14.61 -1.62
CA GLN A 124 43.40 -15.87 -2.28
C GLN A 124 42.08 -16.48 -1.79
N ASP A 125 41.45 -15.89 -0.77
CA ASP A 125 40.18 -16.38 -0.24
C ASP A 125 39.01 -15.90 -1.10
N ASN A 126 38.29 -16.85 -1.71
CA ASN A 126 37.14 -16.57 -2.57
C ASN A 126 35.94 -15.99 -1.81
N GLU A 127 35.92 -16.06 -0.47
CA GLU A 127 34.85 -15.49 0.37
C GLU A 127 35.12 -14.02 0.74
N ILE A 128 36.29 -13.48 0.36
CA ILE A 128 36.71 -12.10 0.60
C ILE A 128 36.69 -11.32 -0.72
N THR A 129 35.82 -10.31 -0.81
CA THR A 129 35.68 -9.47 -2.01
C THR A 129 36.72 -8.36 -2.03
N HIS A 130 36.98 -7.76 -0.86
CA HIS A 130 37.91 -6.65 -0.69
C HIS A 130 38.46 -6.66 0.73
N PHE A 131 39.69 -6.19 0.94
CA PHE A 131 40.22 -5.95 2.27
C PHE A 131 41.12 -4.71 2.29
N GLU A 132 41.13 -4.03 3.43
CA GLU A 132 41.96 -2.86 3.69
C GLU A 132 42.73 -3.08 4.99
N TYR A 133 44.05 -2.97 4.94
CA TYR A 133 44.88 -2.96 6.15
C TYR A 133 45.05 -1.52 6.65
N ARG A 134 44.72 -1.30 7.92
CA ARG A 134 45.00 -0.06 8.63
C ARG A 134 46.10 -0.28 9.65
N ASP A 135 47.14 0.54 9.53
CA ASP A 135 48.26 0.57 10.46
C ASP A 135 47.79 1.03 11.87
N PRO A 136 48.37 0.49 12.96
CA PRO A 136 48.11 0.95 14.32
C PRO A 136 48.05 2.48 14.50
N ALA A 137 48.93 3.24 13.82
CA ALA A 137 48.97 4.69 13.94
C ALA A 137 47.74 5.37 13.32
N ALA A 138 47.25 4.86 12.20
CA ALA A 138 46.03 5.36 11.56
C ALA A 138 44.79 5.04 12.40
N VAL A 139 44.73 3.84 12.99
CA VAL A 139 43.64 3.41 13.89
C VAL A 139 43.59 4.31 15.13
N LEU A 140 44.74 4.71 15.68
CA LEU A 140 44.81 5.60 16.85
C LEU A 140 44.24 7.00 16.55
N ILE A 141 44.54 7.56 15.37
CA ILE A 141 44.04 8.87 14.94
C ILE A 141 42.52 8.84 14.74
N GLU A 142 41.98 7.76 14.17
CA GLU A 142 40.54 7.62 13.97
C GLU A 142 39.82 7.44 15.32
N PHE A 143 40.37 6.60 16.22
CA PHE A 143 39.82 6.39 17.54
C PHE A 143 39.81 7.66 18.40
N SER A 144 40.86 8.49 18.30
CA SER A 144 40.97 9.74 19.04
C SER A 144 39.88 10.75 18.66
N GLN A 145 39.56 10.84 17.36
CA GLN A 145 38.53 11.73 16.84
C GLN A 145 37.12 11.26 17.22
N LEU A 146 36.87 9.95 17.20
CA LEU A 146 35.57 9.37 17.55
C LEU A 146 35.25 9.45 19.05
N ALA A 147 36.27 9.27 19.89
CA ALA A 147 36.10 9.24 21.34
C ALA A 147 36.28 10.61 22.01
N ASP A 148 36.56 11.66 21.23
CA ASP A 148 36.88 13.02 21.70
C ASP A 148 38.04 13.02 22.74
N LEU A 149 38.99 12.11 22.53
CA LEU A 149 40.12 11.86 23.44
C LEU A 149 41.37 12.66 23.07
N GLY A 150 41.25 13.67 22.18
CA GLY A 150 42.36 14.38 21.56
C GLY A 150 43.46 14.80 22.53
N ASP A 151 43.09 15.35 23.69
CA ASP A 151 44.03 15.84 24.71
C ASP A 151 44.50 14.74 25.70
N SER A 152 43.84 13.58 25.73
CA SER A 152 44.13 12.49 26.69
C SER A 152 45.11 11.44 26.16
N LEU A 153 45.45 11.50 24.87
CA LEU A 153 46.35 10.55 24.21
C LEU A 153 47.84 10.90 24.37
N GLU A 154 48.16 12.15 24.71
CA GLU A 154 49.55 12.60 24.97
C GLU A 154 50.18 11.94 26.20
N VAL A 155 49.38 11.25 27.03
CA VAL A 155 49.81 10.57 28.25
C VAL A 155 50.31 9.14 27.99
N LEU A 156 50.12 8.59 26.78
CA LEU A 156 50.59 7.24 26.45
C LEU A 156 51.98 7.26 25.81
N ASP A 157 52.93 6.58 26.45
CA ASP A 157 54.31 6.41 25.94
C ASP A 157 54.39 5.54 24.66
N ASP A 158 53.42 4.65 24.42
CA ASP A 158 53.37 3.73 23.28
C ASP A 158 51.92 3.50 22.78
N ASN A 159 51.77 3.23 21.48
CA ASN A 159 50.45 2.97 20.87
C ASN A 159 49.87 1.62 21.34
N PRO A 160 48.75 1.60 22.09
CA PRO A 160 48.20 0.38 22.65
C PRO A 160 47.35 -0.42 21.65
N LEU A 161 47.01 0.17 20.49
CA LEU A 161 46.09 -0.40 19.52
C LEU A 161 46.81 -1.31 18.51
N PRO A 162 46.27 -2.50 18.22
CA PRO A 162 46.79 -3.34 17.15
C PRO A 162 46.40 -2.79 15.77
N GLY A 163 47.05 -3.30 14.72
CA GLY A 163 46.60 -3.08 13.35
C GLY A 163 45.28 -3.80 13.10
N ILE A 164 44.45 -3.25 12.22
CA ILE A 164 43.14 -3.80 11.88
C ILE A 164 43.10 -4.09 10.39
N ILE A 165 42.53 -5.24 10.01
CA ILE A 165 42.18 -5.53 8.62
C ILE A 165 40.66 -5.46 8.51
N ILE A 166 40.16 -4.53 7.70
CA ILE A 166 38.74 -4.45 7.37
C ILE A 166 38.51 -5.38 6.19
N VAL A 167 37.80 -6.48 6.42
CA VAL A 167 37.51 -7.51 5.42
C VAL A 167 36.06 -7.38 4.97
N GLN A 168 35.85 -7.20 3.68
CA GLN A 168 34.52 -7.25 3.07
C GLN A 168 34.27 -8.66 2.56
N SER A 169 33.26 -9.33 3.12
CA SER A 169 32.91 -10.68 2.70
C SER A 169 31.83 -10.68 1.62
N ALA A 170 31.95 -11.62 0.67
CA ALA A 170 30.93 -11.94 -0.32
C ALA A 170 29.74 -12.71 0.26
N ALA A 171 29.87 -13.26 1.47
CA ALA A 171 28.83 -14.05 2.11
C ALA A 171 27.67 -13.15 2.57
N THR A 172 26.47 -13.46 2.10
CA THR A 172 25.24 -12.70 2.42
C THR A 172 24.41 -13.37 3.52
N ASP A 173 24.70 -14.63 3.85
CA ASP A 173 23.97 -15.40 4.85
C ASP A 173 24.68 -15.42 6.20
N SER A 174 23.89 -15.36 7.28
CA SER A 174 24.33 -15.34 8.67
C SER A 174 25.21 -16.55 9.03
N ASP A 175 24.86 -17.73 8.55
CA ASP A 175 25.59 -18.98 8.85
C ASP A 175 26.93 -19.06 8.11
N ALA A 176 26.98 -18.61 6.86
CA ALA A 176 28.22 -18.54 6.10
C ALA A 176 29.20 -17.54 6.74
N MET A 177 28.68 -16.38 7.18
CA MET A 177 29.47 -15.37 7.88
C MET A 177 30.03 -15.86 9.22
N ALA A 178 29.26 -16.63 9.98
CA ALA A 178 29.74 -17.20 11.25
C ALA A 178 30.92 -18.16 11.03
N LYS A 179 30.82 -19.03 10.00
CA LYS A 179 31.92 -19.92 9.62
C LYS A 179 33.17 -19.18 9.14
N LEU A 180 33.00 -18.03 8.48
CA LEU A 180 34.13 -17.19 8.08
C LEU A 180 34.81 -16.56 9.30
N VAL A 181 34.03 -16.05 10.26
CA VAL A 181 34.54 -15.53 11.53
C VAL A 181 35.36 -16.60 12.26
N ASP A 182 34.78 -17.80 12.48
CA ASP A 182 35.46 -18.89 13.17
C ASP A 182 36.78 -19.30 12.50
N ARG A 183 36.81 -19.28 11.15
CA ARG A 183 38.00 -19.61 10.37
C ARG A 183 39.10 -18.55 10.49
N LEU A 184 38.70 -17.28 10.51
CA LEU A 184 39.62 -16.15 10.67
C LEU A 184 40.17 -16.11 12.11
N GLU A 185 39.32 -16.29 13.12
CA GLU A 185 39.75 -16.35 14.54
C GLU A 185 40.67 -17.55 14.83
N ALA A 186 40.60 -18.63 14.05
CA ALA A 186 41.50 -19.76 14.19
C ALA A 186 42.95 -19.48 13.72
N LYS A 187 43.23 -18.36 13.05
CA LYS A 187 44.58 -18.00 12.60
C LYS A 187 45.40 -17.40 13.74
N ALA A 188 46.66 -17.82 13.86
CA ALA A 188 47.54 -17.41 14.96
C ALA A 188 47.93 -15.92 14.93
N GLU A 189 47.78 -15.26 13.78
CA GLU A 189 48.08 -13.84 13.58
C GLU A 189 46.93 -12.91 14.00
N ILE A 190 45.73 -13.47 14.20
CA ILE A 190 44.50 -12.76 14.52
C ILE A 190 44.24 -12.87 16.03
N ASP A 191 43.86 -11.76 16.66
CA ASP A 191 43.51 -11.72 18.09
C ASP A 191 42.02 -12.00 18.27
N PHE A 192 41.16 -11.22 17.61
CA PHE A 192 39.72 -11.46 17.56
C PHE A 192 39.11 -10.83 16.28
N VAL A 193 37.95 -11.34 15.88
CA VAL A 193 37.22 -10.81 14.72
C VAL A 193 35.92 -10.20 15.21
N GLN A 194 35.83 -8.87 15.13
CA GLN A 194 34.60 -8.16 15.44
C GLN A 194 33.75 -8.04 14.19
N LEU A 195 32.60 -8.68 14.25
CA LEU A 195 31.57 -8.52 13.26
C LEU A 195 30.60 -7.44 13.74
N ASP A 196 30.45 -6.37 12.95
CA ASP A 196 29.53 -5.26 13.26
C ASP A 196 28.04 -5.63 13.07
N ARG A 197 27.70 -6.91 13.26
CA ARG A 197 26.34 -7.48 13.29
C ARG A 197 25.40 -6.69 14.19
N ARG A 198 25.86 -6.25 15.37
CA ARG A 198 25.01 -5.55 16.33
C ARG A 198 24.44 -4.24 15.80
N TRP A 199 25.20 -3.50 14.97
CA TRP A 199 24.70 -2.27 14.38
C TRP A 199 23.68 -2.57 13.27
N LEU A 200 23.98 -3.53 12.40
CA LEU A 200 23.08 -4.01 11.35
C LEU A 200 21.76 -4.55 11.93
N GLU A 201 21.81 -5.41 12.94
CA GLU A 201 20.64 -5.95 13.63
C GLU A 201 19.76 -4.84 14.22
N ARG A 202 20.38 -3.82 14.85
CA ARG A 202 19.67 -2.64 15.37
C ARG A 202 19.00 -1.86 14.24
N LEU A 203 19.68 -1.65 13.12
CA LEU A 203 19.13 -0.96 11.95
C LEU A 203 17.95 -1.74 11.37
N TYR A 204 18.08 -3.05 11.18
CA TYR A 204 17.00 -3.90 10.71
C TYR A 204 15.80 -3.89 11.65
N ALA A 205 16.03 -3.92 12.97
CA ALA A 205 14.96 -3.81 13.95
C ALA A 205 14.22 -2.46 13.85
N ILE A 206 14.95 -1.34 13.69
CA ILE A 206 14.37 -0.01 13.49
C ILE A 206 13.54 0.04 12.19
N VAL A 207 14.06 -0.54 11.10
CA VAL A 207 13.35 -0.62 9.81
C VAL A 207 12.10 -1.48 9.92
N ASP A 208 12.13 -2.61 10.64
CA ASP A 208 10.96 -3.47 10.85
C ASP A 208 9.89 -2.77 11.69
N ILE A 209 10.29 -2.05 12.75
CA ILE A 209 9.38 -1.18 13.51
C ILE A 209 8.73 -0.16 12.58
N GLY A 210 9.52 0.53 11.74
CA GLY A 210 9.02 1.50 10.76
C GLY A 210 7.99 0.90 9.80
N LYS A 211 8.24 -0.31 9.28
CA LYS A 211 7.29 -1.04 8.42
C LYS A 211 5.97 -1.35 9.13
N ARG A 212 6.03 -1.86 10.36
CA ARG A 212 4.83 -2.16 11.15
C ARG A 212 4.06 -0.88 11.45
N SER A 213 4.75 0.21 11.79
CA SER A 213 4.14 1.53 11.98
C SER A 213 3.44 2.05 10.72
N ILE A 214 4.02 1.86 9.53
CA ILE A 214 3.37 2.21 8.25
C ILE A 214 2.07 1.43 8.07
N ILE A 215 2.05 0.13 8.35
CA ILE A 215 0.83 -0.70 8.20
C ILE A 215 -0.26 -0.21 9.16
N VAL A 216 0.09 0.02 10.43
CA VAL A 216 -0.86 0.55 11.43
C VAL A 216 -1.41 1.90 11.00
N LEU A 217 -0.54 2.82 10.56
CA LEU A 217 -0.92 4.14 10.08
C LEU A 217 -1.81 4.06 8.83
N ALA A 218 -1.46 3.20 7.87
CA ALA A 218 -2.24 2.98 6.65
C ALA A 218 -3.64 2.41 6.96
N CYS A 219 -3.76 1.48 7.91
CA CYS A 219 -5.05 0.98 8.37
C CYS A 219 -5.90 2.07 9.03
N LEU A 220 -5.31 2.87 9.92
CA LEU A 220 -6.00 3.95 10.61
C LEU A 220 -6.49 5.02 9.63
N LEU A 221 -5.62 5.48 8.74
CA LEU A 221 -5.97 6.47 7.72
C LEU A 221 -6.90 5.88 6.65
N GLY A 222 -6.76 4.60 6.31
CA GLY A 222 -7.70 3.89 5.44
C GLY A 222 -9.10 3.83 6.04
N LEU A 223 -9.23 3.59 7.35
CA LEU A 223 -10.51 3.70 8.04
C LEU A 223 -11.07 5.12 7.99
N ALA A 224 -10.24 6.15 8.18
CA ALA A 224 -10.64 7.54 8.04
C ALA A 224 -11.16 7.84 6.62
N VAL A 225 -10.49 7.35 5.57
CA VAL A 225 -10.95 7.46 4.18
C VAL A 225 -12.32 6.82 3.99
N VAL A 226 -12.53 5.61 4.52
CA VAL A 226 -13.81 4.90 4.47
C VAL A 226 -14.92 5.71 5.16
N LEU A 227 -14.63 6.28 6.33
CA LEU A 227 -15.58 7.10 7.10
C LEU A 227 -15.92 8.42 6.39
N VAL A 228 -14.92 9.13 5.87
CA VAL A 228 -15.11 10.40 5.17
C VAL A 228 -15.87 10.19 3.86
N ALA A 229 -15.49 9.19 3.06
CA ALA A 229 -16.20 8.84 1.84
C ALA A 229 -17.64 8.39 2.17
N GLY A 230 -17.80 7.55 3.19
CA GLY A 230 -19.10 7.07 3.63
C GLY A 230 -20.03 8.19 4.09
N ASN A 231 -19.53 9.14 4.87
CA ASN A 231 -20.31 10.29 5.32
C ASN A 231 -20.68 11.23 4.15
N THR A 232 -19.74 11.46 3.23
CA THR A 232 -20.00 12.26 2.02
C THR A 232 -21.12 11.64 1.19
N ILE A 233 -21.10 10.32 1.02
CA ILE A 233 -22.14 9.59 0.27
C ILE A 233 -23.48 9.60 1.03
N ARG A 234 -23.46 9.45 2.36
CA ARG A 234 -24.66 9.59 3.20
C ARG A 234 -25.33 10.95 3.00
N LEU A 235 -24.57 12.04 3.08
CA LEU A 235 -25.07 13.39 2.86
C LEU A 235 -25.61 13.58 1.43
N SER A 236 -24.94 12.99 0.44
CA SER A 236 -25.41 13.00 -0.95
C SER A 236 -26.73 12.24 -1.15
N ILE A 237 -26.94 11.13 -0.44
CA ILE A 237 -28.20 10.38 -0.43
C ILE A 237 -29.31 11.21 0.20
N GLU A 238 -29.05 11.81 1.37
CA GLU A 238 -30.04 12.60 2.10
C GLU A 238 -30.49 13.84 1.30
N GLY A 239 -29.54 14.54 0.67
CA GLY A 239 -29.84 15.68 -0.20
C GLY A 239 -30.70 15.33 -1.42
N ARG A 240 -30.86 14.05 -1.76
CA ARG A 240 -31.71 13.56 -2.87
C ARG A 240 -32.79 12.60 -2.40
N ARG A 241 -33.13 12.61 -1.11
CA ARG A 241 -34.09 11.67 -0.51
C ARG A 241 -35.46 11.69 -1.20
N ALA A 242 -35.95 12.86 -1.60
CA ALA A 242 -37.23 12.99 -2.31
C ALA A 242 -37.21 12.29 -3.68
N GLU A 243 -36.16 12.49 -4.48
CA GLU A 243 -35.99 11.84 -5.78
C GLU A 243 -35.88 10.32 -5.64
N ILE A 244 -35.12 9.86 -4.64
CA ILE A 244 -34.98 8.42 -4.34
C ILE A 244 -36.34 7.81 -3.97
N LYS A 245 -37.16 8.52 -3.19
CA LYS A 245 -38.50 8.05 -2.82
C LYS A 245 -39.40 7.92 -4.06
N ILE A 246 -39.38 8.89 -4.96
CA ILE A 246 -40.14 8.83 -6.24
C ILE A 246 -39.69 7.62 -7.07
N ILE A 247 -38.37 7.40 -7.22
CA ILE A 247 -37.83 6.26 -7.98
C ILE A 247 -38.27 4.91 -7.36
N LYS A 248 -38.33 4.82 -6.02
CA LYS A 248 -38.82 3.61 -5.35
C LYS A 248 -40.33 3.40 -5.56
N LEU A 249 -41.14 4.45 -5.54
CA LEU A 249 -42.59 4.37 -5.75
C LEU A 249 -42.96 3.88 -7.15
N ILE A 250 -42.21 4.27 -8.18
CA ILE A 250 -42.41 3.81 -9.57
C ILE A 250 -41.78 2.43 -9.84
N GLY A 251 -41.29 1.72 -8.81
CA GLY A 251 -40.76 0.36 -8.93
C GLY A 251 -39.26 0.25 -9.26
N GLY A 252 -38.47 1.29 -9.03
CA GLY A 252 -37.02 1.26 -9.22
C GLY A 252 -36.32 0.28 -8.28
N THR A 253 -35.40 -0.53 -8.81
CA THR A 253 -34.64 -1.49 -7.99
C THR A 253 -33.60 -0.79 -7.12
N ASP A 254 -33.33 -1.32 -5.93
CA ASP A 254 -32.24 -0.86 -5.07
C ASP A 254 -30.91 -0.79 -5.84
N GLY A 255 -30.58 -1.82 -6.63
CA GLY A 255 -29.37 -1.84 -7.44
C GLY A 255 -29.26 -0.68 -8.44
N PHE A 256 -30.37 -0.22 -9.02
CA PHE A 256 -30.39 0.96 -9.90
C PHE A 256 -30.05 2.23 -9.12
N ILE A 257 -30.59 2.39 -7.91
CA ILE A 257 -30.36 3.57 -7.06
C ILE A 257 -28.93 3.58 -6.51
N ARG A 258 -28.37 2.42 -6.15
CA ARG A 258 -27.03 2.30 -5.52
C ARG A 258 -25.87 2.64 -6.46
N ARG A 259 -25.93 2.19 -7.73
CA ARG A 259 -24.84 2.29 -8.72
C ARG A 259 -24.18 3.68 -8.81
N PRO A 260 -24.91 4.79 -9.03
CA PRO A 260 -24.26 6.09 -9.18
C PRO A 260 -23.51 6.53 -7.93
N PHE A 261 -23.97 6.16 -6.72
CA PHE A 261 -23.26 6.47 -5.48
C PHE A 261 -21.98 5.63 -5.32
N LEU A 262 -22.02 4.36 -5.74
CA LEU A 262 -20.83 3.50 -5.77
C LEU A 262 -19.76 4.05 -6.71
N TYR A 263 -20.17 4.53 -7.89
CA TYR A 263 -19.26 5.16 -8.83
C TYR A 263 -18.73 6.51 -8.32
N SER A 264 -19.52 7.30 -7.59
CA SER A 264 -19.01 8.50 -6.93
C SER A 264 -17.90 8.16 -5.92
N GLY A 265 -18.05 7.09 -5.14
CA GLY A 265 -16.98 6.58 -4.26
C GLY A 265 -15.71 6.19 -5.02
N LEU A 266 -15.86 5.51 -6.16
CA LEU A 266 -14.74 5.19 -7.05
C LEU A 266 -14.03 6.45 -7.55
N TRP A 267 -14.77 7.48 -7.98
CA TRP A 267 -14.19 8.75 -8.43
C TRP A 267 -13.46 9.49 -7.31
N TYR A 268 -14.02 9.51 -6.10
CA TYR A 268 -13.34 10.10 -4.94
C TYR A 268 -12.04 9.37 -4.62
N GLY A 269 -12.05 8.03 -4.68
CA GLY A 269 -10.84 7.22 -4.54
C GLY A 269 -9.80 7.51 -5.63
N LEU A 270 -10.21 7.51 -6.90
CA LEU A 270 -9.31 7.77 -8.03
C LEU A 270 -8.68 9.18 -7.94
N PHE A 271 -9.49 10.23 -7.81
CA PHE A 271 -8.97 11.59 -7.73
C PHE A 271 -8.16 11.82 -6.44
N GLY A 272 -8.57 11.20 -5.32
CA GLY A 272 -7.80 11.23 -4.08
C GLY A 272 -6.44 10.57 -4.23
N GLY A 273 -6.37 9.40 -4.88
CA GLY A 273 -5.12 8.71 -5.18
C GLY A 273 -4.21 9.50 -6.12
N VAL A 274 -4.76 10.10 -7.18
CA VAL A 274 -4.01 10.99 -8.08
C VAL A 274 -3.47 12.21 -7.33
N PHE A 275 -4.30 12.83 -6.48
CA PHE A 275 -3.89 13.95 -5.65
C PHE A 275 -2.79 13.56 -4.66
N ALA A 276 -2.88 12.37 -4.05
CA ALA A 276 -1.82 11.84 -3.18
C ALA A 276 -0.49 11.71 -3.92
N LEU A 277 -0.50 11.16 -5.14
CA LEU A 277 0.71 11.02 -5.96
C LEU A 277 1.31 12.37 -6.36
N ILE A 278 0.48 13.35 -6.69
CA ILE A 278 0.93 14.72 -6.96
C ILE A 278 1.61 15.29 -5.71
N LEU A 279 0.98 15.17 -4.55
CA LEU A 279 1.50 15.68 -3.29
C LEU A 279 2.84 15.02 -2.93
N ILE A 280 2.96 13.71 -3.10
CA ILE A 280 4.20 12.96 -2.91
C ILE A 280 5.29 13.44 -3.87
N ASN A 281 4.98 13.62 -5.16
CA ASN A 281 5.96 14.10 -6.12
C ASN A 281 6.45 15.52 -5.81
N ILE A 282 5.55 16.41 -5.35
CA ILE A 282 5.91 17.74 -4.87
C ILE A 282 6.84 17.63 -3.66
N ALA A 283 6.51 16.80 -2.68
CA ALA A 283 7.32 16.58 -1.48
C ALA A 283 8.71 16.02 -1.84
N LEU A 284 8.78 15.03 -2.73
CA LEU A 284 10.05 14.49 -3.22
C LEU A 284 10.84 15.55 -3.98
N PHE A 285 10.20 16.35 -4.83
CA PHE A 285 10.85 17.43 -5.56
C PHE A 285 11.47 18.48 -4.62
N ALA A 286 10.76 18.86 -3.56
CA ALA A 286 11.25 19.81 -2.56
C ALA A 286 12.51 19.29 -1.83
N ILE A 287 12.60 17.98 -1.58
CA ILE A 287 13.69 17.35 -0.81
C ILE A 287 14.86 16.89 -1.71
N ARG A 288 14.68 16.85 -3.04
CA ARG A 288 15.72 16.42 -4.00
C ARG A 288 17.03 17.19 -3.89
N GLY A 289 16.98 18.50 -3.65
CA GLY A 289 18.18 19.34 -3.54
C GLY A 289 19.09 18.91 -2.38
N PRO A 290 18.59 18.93 -1.13
CA PRO A 290 19.32 18.46 0.04
C PRO A 290 19.81 17.01 -0.09
N VAL A 291 18.98 16.11 -0.62
CA VAL A 291 19.37 14.71 -0.82
C VAL A 291 20.51 14.58 -1.82
N LYS A 292 20.48 15.32 -2.94
CA LYS A 292 21.59 15.35 -3.91
C LYS A 292 22.87 15.98 -3.36
N ALA A 293 22.76 16.90 -2.42
CA ALA A 293 23.93 17.49 -1.76
C ALA A 293 24.57 16.49 -0.80
N LEU A 294 23.75 15.85 0.06
CA LEU A 294 24.21 14.78 0.96
C LEU A 294 24.84 13.65 0.15
N ALA A 295 24.20 13.28 -0.94
CA ALA A 295 24.66 12.27 -1.87
C ALA A 295 26.11 12.44 -2.35
N ARG A 296 26.46 13.65 -2.80
CA ARG A 296 27.81 13.94 -3.30
C ARG A 296 28.90 13.80 -2.22
N LEU A 297 28.53 13.92 -0.94
CA LEU A 297 29.47 13.74 0.16
C LEU A 297 29.83 12.26 0.39
N TYR A 298 29.02 11.33 -0.12
CA TYR A 298 29.21 9.89 0.03
C TYR A 298 29.69 9.20 -1.26
N ASP A 299 30.16 9.98 -2.26
CA ASP A 299 30.77 9.55 -3.53
C ASP A 299 29.99 8.53 -4.40
N ASP A 300 28.75 8.23 -4.04
CA ASP A 300 27.88 7.31 -4.76
C ASP A 300 26.85 8.03 -5.63
N GLY A 301 26.64 7.52 -6.84
CA GLY A 301 25.61 8.00 -7.77
C GLY A 301 24.21 7.63 -7.28
N PHE A 302 23.58 8.47 -6.47
CA PHE A 302 22.24 8.20 -5.94
C PHE A 302 21.19 8.05 -7.03
N GLY A 303 20.48 6.92 -6.97
CA GLY A 303 19.25 6.71 -7.71
C GLY A 303 18.20 7.76 -7.32
N LEU A 304 17.56 8.36 -8.32
CA LEU A 304 16.52 9.36 -8.12
C LEU A 304 15.41 8.80 -7.21
N LEU A 305 15.13 9.49 -6.10
CA LEU A 305 13.90 9.34 -5.31
C LEU A 305 12.69 9.53 -6.24
N ALA A 306 12.20 8.42 -6.79
CA ALA A 306 11.12 8.39 -7.75
C ALA A 306 10.05 7.41 -7.29
N VAL A 307 8.79 7.75 -7.58
CA VAL A 307 7.68 6.84 -7.36
C VAL A 307 7.70 5.83 -8.49
N ASP A 308 7.97 4.57 -8.14
CA ASP A 308 7.95 3.48 -9.11
C ASP A 308 6.51 3.19 -9.61
N PHE A 309 6.41 2.60 -10.80
CA PHE A 309 5.13 2.20 -11.40
C PHE A 309 4.36 1.21 -10.51
N SER A 310 5.07 0.31 -9.82
CA SER A 310 4.45 -0.62 -8.87
C SER A 310 3.74 0.13 -7.73
N THR A 311 4.42 1.10 -7.12
CA THR A 311 3.88 1.90 -6.01
C THR A 311 2.72 2.77 -6.49
N THR A 312 2.84 3.36 -7.67
CA THR A 312 1.75 4.11 -8.32
C THR A 312 0.50 3.25 -8.50
N GLY A 313 0.65 2.03 -9.03
CA GLY A 313 -0.44 1.09 -9.21
C GLY A 313 -1.13 0.71 -7.90
N ILE A 314 -0.34 0.38 -6.86
CA ILE A 314 -0.85 0.02 -5.54
C ILE A 314 -1.63 1.18 -4.90
N VAL A 315 -1.12 2.41 -5.00
CA VAL A 315 -1.77 3.60 -4.42
C VAL A 315 -3.10 3.87 -5.13
N ILE A 316 -3.13 3.85 -6.47
CA ILE A 316 -4.36 4.11 -7.23
C ILE A 316 -5.40 3.01 -6.98
N LEU A 317 -5.00 1.74 -7.04
CA LEU A 317 -5.91 0.62 -6.79
C LEU A 317 -6.41 0.64 -5.35
N GLY A 318 -5.53 0.84 -4.38
CA GLY A 318 -5.88 0.97 -2.96
C GLY A 318 -6.86 2.12 -2.71
N ALA A 319 -6.62 3.30 -3.31
CA ALA A 319 -7.49 4.46 -3.19
C ALA A 319 -8.89 4.19 -3.76
N ILE A 320 -8.96 3.56 -4.95
CA ILE A 320 -10.21 3.17 -5.58
C ILE A 320 -10.97 2.16 -4.70
N LEU A 321 -10.29 1.14 -4.17
CA LEU A 321 -10.90 0.11 -3.33
C LEU A 321 -11.43 0.70 -2.02
N LEU A 322 -10.68 1.58 -1.36
CA LEU A 322 -11.11 2.25 -0.14
C LEU A 322 -12.29 3.20 -0.40
N GLY A 323 -12.24 4.00 -1.46
CA GLY A 323 -13.32 4.92 -1.84
C GLY A 323 -14.60 4.17 -2.25
N TRP A 324 -14.47 3.11 -3.04
CA TRP A 324 -15.57 2.24 -3.42
C TRP A 324 -16.15 1.50 -2.21
N GLY A 325 -15.30 0.90 -1.37
CA GLY A 325 -15.70 0.19 -0.15
C GLY A 325 -16.41 1.09 0.86
N GLY A 326 -15.91 2.31 1.07
CA GLY A 326 -16.57 3.31 1.91
C GLY A 326 -17.95 3.72 1.39
N SER A 327 -18.08 3.93 0.08
CA SER A 327 -19.39 4.19 -0.53
C SER A 327 -20.33 2.98 -0.42
N TRP A 328 -19.82 1.76 -0.57
CA TRP A 328 -20.61 0.54 -0.51
C TRP A 328 -21.19 0.32 0.89
N LEU A 329 -20.38 0.55 1.92
CA LEU A 329 -20.82 0.44 3.31
C LEU A 329 -21.89 1.49 3.65
N ALA A 330 -21.67 2.74 3.23
CA ALA A 330 -22.64 3.82 3.45
C ALA A 330 -23.96 3.58 2.71
N VAL A 331 -23.91 3.23 1.43
CA VAL A 331 -25.09 2.99 0.59
C VAL A 331 -25.90 1.79 1.09
N SER A 332 -25.22 0.70 1.46
CA SER A 332 -25.88 -0.53 1.93
C SER A 332 -26.63 -0.33 3.24
N ARG A 333 -26.11 0.54 4.11
CA ARG A 333 -26.77 0.91 5.37
C ARG A 333 -27.94 1.89 5.14
N HIS A 334 -27.69 3.02 4.48
CA HIS A 334 -28.66 4.14 4.46
C HIS A 334 -29.78 3.98 3.43
N LEU A 335 -29.60 3.21 2.35
CA LEU A 335 -30.68 3.03 1.37
C LEU A 335 -31.80 2.11 1.90
N ARG A 336 -31.49 1.25 2.88
CA ARG A 336 -32.48 0.38 3.54
C ARG A 336 -33.48 1.17 4.38
N ASP A 337 -33.06 2.31 4.91
CA ASP A 337 -33.87 3.17 5.79
C ASP A 337 -34.89 4.03 5.00
N ILE A 338 -34.72 4.13 3.69
CA ILE A 338 -35.62 4.89 2.80
C ILE A 338 -36.64 3.90 2.20
N GLN A 339 -37.62 3.44 2.99
CA GLN A 339 -38.78 2.72 2.48
C GLN A 339 -39.99 3.65 2.43
N PRO A 340 -40.79 3.64 1.34
CA PRO A 340 -42.06 4.35 1.33
C PRO A 340 -43.02 3.64 2.29
N THR A 341 -43.46 4.34 3.33
CA THR A 341 -44.67 4.02 4.10
C THR A 341 -45.91 4.30 3.29
#